data_AF-A0A482X0P0-F1
#
_entry.id   AF-A0A482X0P0-F1
#
_cell.length_a   1.000
_cell.length_b   1.000
_cell.length_c   1.000
_cell.angle_alpha   90.00
_cell.angle_beta   90.00
_cell.angle_gamma   90.00
#
_symmetry.space_group_name_H-M   'P 1'
#
loop_
_entity.id
_entity.type
_entity.pdbx_description
1 polymer ?
#
loop_
_entity_poly.entity_id
_entity_poly.type
_entity_poly.pdbx_seq_one_letter_code
_entity_poly.pdbx_strand_id
1 'polypeptide(L)'
;MLIIITFYVIFQLQGAFLVWDDCTDESSTRRGRPCWYKIPGVGLKAINDGNLLESGVFQLLRRHFKSRPYYIDIVELFHDVSLKTKMGQALDLLGAQQNHIVDLDNLTMDRYNSIVKYKTAYYSFHLPIALAMRMECMALQIQRRWHRVNVMKS
;
A
#
# COMPACT_ATOMS: atom_id res chain seq x y z
N MET A 1 21.15 3.47 0.09
CA MET A 1 20.26 4.46 -0.57
C MET A 1 18.96 3.82 -1.09
N LEU A 2 19.00 2.80 -1.96
CA LEU A 2 17.79 2.16 -2.50
C LEU A 2 16.88 1.53 -1.44
N ILE A 3 17.46 0.84 -0.44
CA ILE A 3 16.70 0.23 0.67
C ILE A 3 15.87 1.27 1.43
N ILE A 4 16.43 2.45 1.71
CA ILE A 4 15.73 3.55 2.39
C ILE A 4 14.53 4.01 1.56
N ILE A 5 14.72 4.15 0.24
CA ILE A 5 13.64 4.55 -0.67
C ILE A 5 12.56 3.47 -0.71
N THR A 6 12.93 2.19 -0.74
CA THR A 6 12.01 1.05 -0.68
C THR A 6 11.13 1.10 0.58
N PHE A 7 11.73 1.32 1.76
CA PHE A 7 10.96 1.50 2.99
C PHE A 7 10.06 2.73 2.92
N TYR A 8 10.59 3.85 2.45
CA TYR A 8 9.86 5.11 2.37
C TYR A 8 8.60 5.01 1.51
N VAL A 9 8.66 4.36 0.34
CA VAL A 9 7.48 4.20 -0.54
C VAL A 9 6.39 3.33 0.10
N ILE A 10 6.75 2.35 0.92
CA ILE A 10 5.78 1.55 1.69
C ILE A 10 5.10 2.42 2.76
N PHE A 11 5.89 3.18 3.53
CA PHE A 11 5.35 4.09 4.55
C PHE A 11 4.50 5.21 3.95
N GLN A 12 4.85 5.71 2.77
CA GLN A 12 4.06 6.71 2.07
C GLN A 12 2.72 6.16 1.59
N LEU A 13 2.70 4.92 1.07
CA LEU A 13 1.45 4.25 0.71
C LEU A 13 0.55 4.04 1.94
N GLN A 14 1.12 3.57 3.05
CA GLN A 14 0.39 3.46 4.32
C GLN A 14 -0.13 4.83 4.77
N GLY A 15 0.66 5.89 4.64
CA GLY A 15 0.26 7.26 4.94
C GLY A 15 -0.97 7.71 4.16
N ALA A 16 -1.04 7.40 2.86
CA ALA A 16 -2.23 7.68 2.04
C ALA A 16 -3.47 6.97 2.59
N PHE A 17 -3.38 5.67 2.88
CA PHE A 17 -4.51 4.91 3.45
C PHE A 17 -4.98 5.47 4.79
N LEU A 18 -4.06 5.84 5.68
CA LEU A 18 -4.42 6.39 6.99
C LEU A 18 -5.12 7.74 6.88
N VAL A 19 -4.74 8.59 5.92
CA VAL A 19 -5.42 9.89 5.71
C VAL A 19 -6.86 9.66 5.28
N TRP A 20 -7.12 8.72 4.37
CA TRP A 20 -8.49 8.40 3.94
C TRP A 20 -9.29 7.69 5.04
N ASP A 21 -8.69 6.74 5.74
CA ASP A 21 -9.29 6.01 6.88
C ASP A 21 -9.70 6.99 7.98
N ASP A 22 -8.83 7.92 8.37
CA ASP A 22 -9.13 8.96 9.36
C ASP A 22 -10.35 9.81 8.96
N CYS A 23 -10.48 10.16 7.68
CA CYS A 23 -11.61 10.94 7.17
C CYS A 23 -12.92 10.12 7.17
N THR A 24 -12.81 8.84 6.81
CA THR A 24 -13.98 7.97 6.63
C THR A 24 -14.55 7.52 7.98
N ASP A 25 -13.67 7.25 8.94
CA ASP A 25 -14.05 6.79 10.28
C ASP A 25 -14.30 7.95 11.26
N GLU A 26 -14.24 9.19 10.78
CA GLU A 26 -14.36 10.41 11.59
C GLU A 26 -13.42 10.44 12.81
N SER A 27 -12.22 9.88 12.65
CA SER A 27 -11.23 9.73 13.72
C SER A 27 -10.76 11.09 14.27
N SER A 28 -10.50 11.17 15.58
CA SER A 28 -10.04 12.40 16.24
C SER A 28 -8.53 12.56 16.26
N THR A 29 -7.80 11.47 16.51
CA THR A 29 -6.34 11.49 16.68
C THR A 29 -5.65 10.33 15.98
N ARG A 30 -4.44 10.59 15.49
CA ARG A 30 -3.54 9.60 14.88
C ARG A 30 -2.11 9.90 15.33
N ARG A 31 -1.40 8.89 15.84
CA ARG A 31 0.00 9.00 16.32
C ARG A 31 0.20 10.13 17.36
N GLY A 32 -0.75 10.28 18.28
CA GLY A 32 -0.69 11.28 19.37
C GLY A 32 -0.96 12.73 18.94
N ARG A 33 -1.44 12.96 17.71
CA ARG A 33 -1.78 14.29 17.17
C ARG A 33 -3.17 14.27 16.53
N PRO A 34 -3.81 15.42 16.30
CA PRO A 34 -5.05 15.48 15.52
C PRO A 34 -4.87 14.84 14.14
N CYS A 35 -5.90 14.12 13.67
CA CYS A 35 -5.92 13.59 12.31
C CYS A 35 -5.74 14.72 11.28
N TRP A 36 -5.14 14.42 10.13
CA TRP A 36 -4.75 15.43 9.13
C TRP A 36 -5.93 16.33 8.73
N TYR A 37 -7.11 15.75 8.49
CA TYR A 37 -8.31 16.48 8.11
C TYR A 37 -8.90 17.37 9.23
N LYS A 38 -8.53 17.13 10.50
CA LYS A 38 -8.95 17.94 11.66
C LYS A 38 -8.05 19.16 11.88
N ILE A 39 -6.93 19.29 11.16
CA ILE A 39 -6.06 20.46 11.27
C ILE A 39 -6.80 21.69 10.69
N PRO A 40 -6.81 22.83 11.40
CA PRO A 40 -7.43 24.05 10.91
C PRO A 40 -6.93 24.42 9.50
N GLY A 41 -7.86 24.61 8.57
CA GLY A 41 -7.55 24.94 7.19
C GLY A 41 -7.30 23.75 6.27
N VAL A 42 -7.27 22.50 6.75
CA VAL A 42 -7.20 21.29 5.89
C VAL A 42 -8.60 20.80 5.53
N GLY A 43 -9.36 20.29 6.51
CA GLY A 43 -10.69 19.73 6.28
C GLY A 43 -10.68 18.60 5.24
N LEU A 44 -11.72 18.53 4.40
CA LEU A 44 -11.85 17.50 3.36
C LEU A 44 -10.81 17.60 2.22
N LYS A 45 -9.98 18.66 2.18
CA LYS A 45 -8.83 18.71 1.26
C LYS A 45 -7.84 17.57 1.53
N ALA A 46 -7.86 17.01 2.74
CA ALA A 46 -7.15 15.79 3.11
C ALA A 46 -7.39 14.62 2.14
N ILE A 47 -8.57 14.51 1.52
CA ILE A 47 -8.87 13.47 0.52
C ILE A 47 -7.91 13.59 -0.68
N ASN A 48 -7.74 14.82 -1.18
CA ASN A 48 -6.81 15.10 -2.26
C ASN A 48 -5.36 14.91 -1.82
N ASP A 49 -5.02 15.29 -0.58
CA ASP A 49 -3.68 15.09 -0.05
C ASP A 49 -3.31 13.59 0.03
N GLY A 50 -4.27 12.73 0.37
CA GLY A 50 -4.12 11.27 0.27
C GLY A 50 -3.84 10.80 -1.17
N ASN A 51 -4.54 11.35 -2.16
CA ASN A 51 -4.29 11.04 -3.59
C ASN A 51 -2.89 11.48 -4.03
N LEU A 52 -2.42 12.64 -3.54
CA LEU A 52 -1.07 13.12 -3.79
C LEU A 52 -0.01 12.22 -3.13
N LEU A 53 -0.27 11.71 -1.92
CA LEU A 53 0.60 10.75 -1.26
C LEU A 53 0.71 9.45 -2.06
N GLU A 54 -0.40 8.86 -2.50
CA GLU A 54 -0.41 7.66 -3.37
C GLU A 54 0.31 7.93 -4.70
N SER A 55 0.02 9.05 -5.37
CA SER A 55 0.69 9.43 -6.62
C SER A 55 2.20 9.62 -6.44
N GLY A 56 2.62 10.16 -5.30
CA GLY A 56 4.02 10.35 -4.95
C GLY A 56 4.80 9.04 -4.82
N VAL A 57 4.14 7.93 -4.43
CA VAL A 57 4.74 6.58 -4.45
C VAL A 57 5.24 6.26 -5.86
N PHE A 58 4.37 6.40 -6.86
CA PHE A 58 4.72 6.08 -8.25
C PHE A 58 5.77 7.04 -8.84
N GLN A 59 5.78 8.30 -8.41
CA GLN A 59 6.85 9.24 -8.78
C GLN A 59 8.22 8.80 -8.24
N LEU A 60 8.28 8.35 -6.98
CA LEU A 60 9.53 7.84 -6.39
C LEU A 60 9.96 6.52 -7.02
N LEU A 61 9.02 5.61 -7.27
CA LEU A 61 9.29 4.37 -7.99
C LEU A 61 9.90 4.67 -9.36
N ARG A 62 9.28 5.55 -10.14
CA ARG A 62 9.78 5.97 -11.46
C ARG A 62 11.16 6.62 -11.35
N ARG A 63 11.38 7.52 -10.39
CA ARG A 63 12.66 8.24 -10.25
C ARG A 63 13.83 7.32 -9.93
N HIS A 64 13.63 6.34 -9.04
CA HIS A 64 14.73 5.55 -8.48
C HIS A 64 14.85 4.15 -9.07
N PHE A 65 13.78 3.61 -9.65
CA PHE A 65 13.72 2.23 -10.11
C PHE A 65 13.45 2.07 -11.60
N LYS A 66 13.14 3.13 -12.37
CA LYS A 66 12.82 3.01 -13.82
C LYS A 66 13.87 2.27 -14.66
N SER A 67 15.16 2.42 -14.34
CA SER A 67 16.24 1.72 -15.05
C SER A 67 16.46 0.28 -14.57
N ARG A 68 15.75 -0.13 -13.51
CA ARG A 68 15.86 -1.47 -12.96
C ARG A 68 15.01 -2.44 -13.78
N PRO A 69 15.50 -3.67 -13.99
CA PRO A 69 14.82 -4.69 -14.78
C PRO A 69 13.48 -5.10 -14.17
N TYR A 70 13.33 -4.95 -12.85
CA TYR A 70 12.14 -5.30 -12.07
C TYR A 70 11.15 -4.13 -11.87
N TYR A 71 11.33 -3.02 -12.58
CA TYR A 71 10.53 -1.81 -12.38
C TYR A 71 9.03 -2.03 -12.59
N ILE A 72 8.65 -2.73 -13.66
CA ILE A 72 7.23 -2.98 -13.95
C ILE A 72 6.64 -3.91 -12.90
N ASP A 73 7.35 -4.96 -12.52
CA ASP A 73 6.89 -5.90 -11.50
C ASP A 73 6.63 -5.23 -10.15
N ILE A 74 7.44 -4.25 -9.75
CA ILE A 74 7.19 -3.52 -8.50
C ILE A 74 6.01 -2.56 -8.65
N VAL A 75 5.87 -1.87 -9.80
CA VAL A 75 4.73 -0.97 -10.03
C VAL A 75 3.41 -1.75 -10.02
N GLU A 76 3.35 -2.90 -10.68
CA GLU A 76 2.19 -3.79 -10.67
C GLU A 76 1.87 -4.29 -9.26
N LEU A 77 2.89 -4.67 -8.47
CA LEU A 77 2.69 -5.08 -7.08
C LEU A 77 2.05 -3.98 -6.23
N PHE A 78 2.51 -2.73 -6.38
CA PHE A 78 1.94 -1.59 -5.66
C PHE A 78 0.47 -1.34 -6.07
N HIS A 79 0.15 -1.41 -7.37
CA HIS A 79 -1.23 -1.26 -7.83
C HIS A 79 -2.15 -2.40 -7.32
N ASP A 80 -1.71 -3.65 -7.43
CA ASP A 80 -2.47 -4.82 -7.00
C ASP A 80 -2.75 -4.79 -5.49
N VAL A 81 -1.75 -4.49 -4.66
CA VAL A 81 -1.93 -4.34 -3.22
C VAL A 81 -2.85 -3.16 -2.90
N SER A 82 -2.71 -2.04 -3.61
CA SER A 82 -3.57 -0.87 -3.37
C SER A 82 -5.03 -1.16 -3.71
N LEU A 83 -5.29 -1.89 -4.79
CA LEU A 83 -6.63 -2.34 -5.15
C LEU A 83 -7.21 -3.27 -4.08
N LYS A 84 -6.44 -4.26 -3.62
CA LYS A 84 -6.85 -5.19 -2.54
C LYS A 84 -7.20 -4.45 -1.25
N THR A 85 -6.39 -3.46 -0.86
CA THR A 85 -6.67 -2.65 0.33
C THR A 85 -7.92 -1.79 0.15
N LYS A 86 -8.12 -1.17 -1.02
CA LYS A 86 -9.34 -0.41 -1.33
C LYS A 86 -10.58 -1.30 -1.35
N MET A 87 -10.50 -2.53 -1.85
CA MET A 87 -11.58 -3.53 -1.77
C MET A 87 -11.88 -3.94 -0.32
N GLY A 88 -10.84 -4.14 0.49
CA GLY A 88 -10.98 -4.41 1.92
C GLY A 88 -11.68 -3.28 2.67
N GLN A 89 -11.30 -2.03 2.38
CA GLN A 89 -11.97 -0.84 2.92
C GLN A 89 -13.44 -0.77 2.47
N ALA A 90 -13.74 -1.04 1.19
CA ALA A 90 -15.12 -1.07 0.73
C ALA A 90 -15.98 -2.11 1.48
N LEU A 91 -15.43 -3.31 1.73
CA LEU A 91 -16.12 -4.35 2.50
C LEU A 91 -16.36 -3.95 3.97
N ASP A 92 -15.40 -3.25 4.56
CA ASP A 92 -15.46 -2.71 5.92
C ASP A 92 -16.58 -1.66 6.04
N LEU A 93 -16.63 -0.70 5.12
CA LEU A 93 -17.65 0.34 5.07
C LEU A 93 -19.06 -0.20 4.79
N LEU A 94 -19.17 -1.23 3.95
CA LEU A 94 -20.44 -1.93 3.75
C LEU A 94 -20.92 -2.66 5.01
N GLY A 95 -20.04 -2.95 5.96
CA GLY A 95 -20.39 -3.54 7.26
C GLY A 95 -20.74 -2.49 8.32
N ALA A 96 -20.21 -1.27 8.17
CA ALA A 96 -20.49 -0.16 9.07
C ALA A 96 -21.87 0.46 8.75
N GLN A 97 -22.90 0.03 9.48
CA GLN A 97 -24.27 0.51 9.27
C GLN A 97 -24.44 1.96 9.77
N GLN A 98 -24.92 2.83 8.90
CA GLN A 98 -25.11 4.27 9.14
C GLN A 98 -26.25 4.60 10.13
N ASN A 99 -27.12 3.64 10.48
CA ASN A 99 -28.40 3.91 11.16
C ASN A 99 -28.55 3.29 12.57
N HIS A 100 -27.44 2.99 13.26
CA HIS A 100 -27.44 2.47 14.66
C HIS A 100 -28.18 1.13 14.91
N ILE A 101 -28.75 0.51 13.88
CA ILE A 101 -29.28 -0.85 13.95
C ILE A 101 -28.13 -1.76 13.55
N VAL A 102 -27.57 -2.50 14.52
CA VAL A 102 -26.50 -3.48 14.27
C VAL A 102 -27.13 -4.77 13.79
N ASP A 103 -26.92 -5.10 12.52
CA ASP A 103 -27.24 -6.38 11.92
C ASP A 103 -26.14 -7.39 12.29
N LEU A 104 -26.34 -8.00 13.46
CA LEU A 104 -25.43 -9.00 14.04
C LEU A 104 -25.30 -10.24 13.14
N ASP A 105 -26.29 -10.54 12.30
CA ASP A 105 -26.26 -11.71 11.41
C ASP A 105 -25.22 -11.54 10.30
N ASN A 106 -24.88 -10.30 9.96
CA ASN A 106 -23.83 -9.96 8.99
C ASN A 106 -22.41 -9.94 9.59
N LEU A 107 -22.26 -10.08 10.93
CA LEU A 107 -20.97 -10.14 11.62
C LEU A 107 -20.42 -11.57 11.68
N THR A 108 -20.19 -12.17 10.52
CA THR A 108 -19.63 -13.52 10.44
C THR A 108 -18.10 -13.51 10.49
N MET A 109 -17.51 -14.60 11.01
CA MET A 109 -16.05 -14.78 11.02
C MET A 109 -15.46 -14.76 9.59
N ASP A 110 -16.19 -15.24 8.59
CA ASP A 110 -15.74 -15.22 7.20
C ASP A 110 -15.63 -13.80 6.65
N ARG A 111 -16.59 -12.94 7.01
CA ARG A 111 -16.56 -11.52 6.65
C ARG A 111 -15.41 -10.81 7.35
N TYR A 112 -15.25 -11.02 8.66
CA TYR A 112 -14.13 -10.47 9.43
C TYR A 112 -12.77 -10.89 8.83
N ASN A 113 -12.59 -12.18 8.55
CA ASN A 113 -11.37 -12.71 7.94
C ASN A 113 -11.10 -12.07 6.57
N SER A 114 -12.15 -11.85 5.77
CA SER A 114 -12.03 -11.17 4.48
C SER A 114 -11.60 -9.72 4.64
N ILE A 115 -12.22 -8.96 5.55
CA ILE A 115 -11.86 -7.57 5.82
C ILE A 115 -10.41 -7.49 6.26
N VAL A 116 -9.99 -8.24 7.30
CA VAL A 116 -8.62 -8.18 7.82
C VAL A 116 -7.58 -8.58 6.77
N LYS A 117 -7.88 -9.61 5.98
CA LYS A 117 -6.99 -10.07 4.90
C LYS A 117 -6.79 -8.99 3.84
N TYR A 118 -7.85 -8.39 3.34
CA TYR A 118 -7.79 -7.43 2.24
C TYR A 118 -7.40 -6.02 2.71
N LYS A 119 -8.02 -5.52 3.79
CA LYS A 119 -7.77 -4.18 4.34
C LYS A 119 -6.35 -4.07 4.89
N THR A 120 -5.83 -5.08 5.60
CA THR A 120 -4.59 -4.94 6.38
C THR A 120 -3.47 -5.88 5.94
N ALA A 121 -3.74 -7.17 5.71
CA ALA A 121 -2.68 -8.16 5.57
C ALA A 121 -1.79 -7.95 4.32
N TYR A 122 -2.39 -7.59 3.19
CA TYR A 122 -1.64 -7.43 1.94
C TYR A 122 -0.65 -6.27 1.98
N TYR A 123 -1.05 -5.07 2.40
CA TYR A 123 -0.13 -3.93 2.40
C TYR A 123 0.84 -3.94 3.58
N SER A 124 0.46 -4.53 4.72
CA SER A 124 1.28 -4.50 5.94
C SER A 124 2.34 -5.60 5.96
N PHE A 125 2.01 -6.81 5.49
CA PHE A 125 2.88 -7.98 5.60
C PHE A 125 3.33 -8.52 4.23
N HIS A 126 2.41 -8.66 3.28
CA HIS A 126 2.74 -9.25 1.98
C HIS A 126 3.60 -8.30 1.13
N LEU A 127 3.24 -7.02 1.04
CA LEU A 127 3.91 -6.04 0.19
C LEU A 127 5.41 -5.91 0.50
N PRO A 128 5.87 -5.72 1.76
CA PRO A 128 7.30 -5.62 2.05
C PRO A 128 8.10 -6.87 1.63
N ILE A 129 7.55 -8.06 1.86
CA ILE A 129 8.20 -9.34 1.56
C ILE A 129 8.25 -9.57 0.05
N ALA A 130 7.10 -9.42 -0.64
CA ALA A 130 7.00 -9.60 -2.07
C ALA A 130 7.88 -8.60 -2.85
N LEU A 131 7.98 -7.37 -2.36
CA LEU A 131 8.85 -6.34 -2.93
C LEU A 131 10.33 -6.73 -2.82
N ALA A 132 10.78 -7.17 -1.63
CA ALA A 132 12.13 -7.65 -1.42
C ALA A 132 12.45 -8.86 -2.33
N MET A 133 11.54 -9.82 -2.44
CA MET A 133 11.70 -10.99 -3.32
C MET A 133 11.82 -10.61 -4.79
N ARG A 134 10.99 -9.68 -5.30
CA ARG A 134 11.06 -9.23 -6.71
C ARG A 134 12.39 -8.53 -6.99
N MET A 135 12.87 -7.72 -6.05
CA MET A 135 14.15 -7.03 -6.19
C MET A 135 15.34 -8.00 -6.22
N GLU A 136 15.36 -9.02 -5.35
CA GLU A 136 16.46 -10.00 -5.26
C GLU A 136 16.40 -11.08 -6.35
N CYS A 137 15.22 -11.65 -6.62
CA CYS A 137 15.08 -12.78 -7.54
C CYS A 137 15.46 -12.39 -8.98
N MET A 138 15.09 -11.18 -9.42
CA MET A 138 15.50 -10.67 -10.72
C MET A 138 16.98 -10.27 -10.76
N ALA A 139 17.54 -9.79 -9.65
CA ALA A 139 18.98 -9.55 -9.56
C ALA A 139 19.77 -10.86 -9.75
N LEU A 140 19.34 -11.95 -9.09
CA LEU A 140 19.94 -13.27 -9.22
C LEU A 140 19.78 -13.88 -10.62
N GLN A 141 18.61 -13.76 -11.25
CA GLN A 141 18.39 -14.24 -12.62
C GLN A 141 19.29 -13.52 -13.62
N ILE A 142 19.47 -12.22 -13.47
CA ILE A 142 20.34 -11.42 -14.35
C ILE A 142 21.79 -11.80 -14.13
N GLN A 143 22.26 -11.91 -12.89
CA GLN A 143 23.63 -12.36 -12.58
C GLN A 143 23.91 -13.76 -13.16
N ARG A 144 22.98 -14.70 -13.04
CA ARG A 144 23.08 -16.04 -13.66
C ARG A 144 23.10 -16.00 -15.19
N ARG A 145 22.41 -15.03 -15.80
CA ARG A 145 22.41 -14.85 -17.26
C ARG A 145 23.72 -14.24 -17.75
N TRP A 146 24.26 -13.25 -17.05
CA TRP A 146 25.58 -12.67 -17.32
C TRP A 146 26.72 -13.69 -17.16
N HIS A 147 26.68 -14.52 -16.11
CA HIS A 147 27.68 -15.55 -15.89
C HIS A 147 27.68 -16.58 -17.03
N ARG A 148 26.51 -17.01 -17.51
CA ARG A 148 26.40 -17.90 -18.67
C ARG A 148 26.93 -17.29 -19.96
N VAL A 149 26.66 -16.00 -20.20
CA VAL A 149 27.16 -15.30 -21.41
C VAL A 149 28.68 -15.14 -21.40
N ASN A 150 29.29 -14.90 -20.24
CA ASN A 150 30.74 -14.77 -20.14
C ASN A 150 31.46 -16.13 -20.26
N VAL A 151 30.88 -17.20 -19.72
CA VAL A 151 31.42 -18.56 -19.86
C VAL A 151 31.34 -19.09 -21.30
N MET A 152 30.36 -18.63 -22.11
CA MET A 152 30.28 -19.00 -23.53
C MET A 152 31.23 -18.20 -24.44
N LYS A 153 31.88 -17.16 -23.92
CA LYS A 153 32.82 -16.30 -24.66
C LYS A 153 34.30 -16.61 -24.34
N SER A 154 34.56 -17.54 -23.43
CA SER A 154 35.88 -18.10 -23.10
C SER A 154 36.01 -19.50 -23.66
#